data_AF-A0A0X3TUR8-F1
#
_entry.id   AF-A0A0X3TUR8-F1
#
_cell.length_a   1.000
_cell.length_b   1.000
_cell.length_c   1.000
_cell.angle_alpha   90.00
_cell.angle_beta   90.00
_cell.angle_gamma   90.00
#
_symmetry.space_group_name_H-M   'P 1'
#
loop_
_entity.id
_entity.type
_entity.pdbx_description
1 polymer ?
#
loop_
_entity_poly.entity_id
_entity_poly.type
_entity_poly.pdbx_seq_one_letter_code
_entity_poly.pdbx_strand_id
1 'polypeptide(L)'
;MFLRVLLVNAAVVTVFTHGIAWADPKPRGAKAADPNRVVELYRGKTQIWKVCGGGLYYGTDGQASAWCRKHKHIVALGTWRVDRNARVCREITWHWPEGESIRSKSDGVVCIEHVVAPDGSIWRSWPDESEWWSMSGDRGLLKGDRFKAQKKRRARKMGLKL
;
A
#
# COMPACT_ATOMS: atom_id res chain seq x y z
N MET A 1 15.55 45.72 52.63
CA MET A 1 14.20 45.61 52.05
C MET A 1 14.39 45.34 50.56
N PHE A 2 14.04 44.11 50.14
CA PHE A 2 13.73 43.53 48.81
C PHE A 2 14.17 44.30 47.52
N LEU A 3 14.63 43.68 46.43
CA LEU A 3 14.19 42.42 45.82
C LEU A 3 15.19 42.00 44.72
N ARG A 4 15.51 40.70 44.65
CA ARG A 4 16.24 40.05 43.53
C ARG A 4 15.27 39.87 42.36
N VAL A 5 15.69 40.19 41.13
CA VAL A 5 14.98 39.77 39.91
C VAL A 5 15.89 38.81 39.14
N LEU A 6 15.53 37.53 39.21
CA LEU A 6 16.04 36.46 38.35
C LEU A 6 15.21 36.46 37.07
N LEU A 7 15.84 36.67 35.92
CA LEU A 7 15.20 36.41 34.62
C LEU A 7 15.54 34.98 34.18
N VAL A 8 14.50 34.17 34.15
CA VAL A 8 14.47 32.77 33.72
C VAL A 8 14.55 32.74 32.19
N ASN A 9 15.57 32.08 31.63
CA ASN A 9 15.63 31.78 30.20
C ASN A 9 14.59 30.70 29.87
N ALA A 10 13.54 31.08 29.13
CA ALA A 10 12.54 30.16 28.61
C ALA A 10 13.14 29.36 27.43
N ALA A 11 13.45 28.09 27.67
CA ALA A 11 13.79 27.15 26.60
C ALA A 11 12.50 26.73 25.87
N VAL A 12 12.34 27.16 24.62
CA VAL A 12 11.26 26.71 23.74
C VAL A 12 11.58 25.28 23.26
N VAL A 13 10.94 24.29 23.90
CA VAL A 13 11.00 22.89 23.47
C VAL A 13 10.00 22.70 22.33
N THR A 14 10.49 22.72 21.09
CA THR A 14 9.68 22.40 19.91
C THR A 14 9.44 20.89 19.88
N VAL A 15 8.29 20.43 20.39
CA VAL A 15 7.88 19.03 20.29
C VAL A 15 7.51 18.74 18.83
N PHE A 16 8.41 18.10 18.10
CA PHE A 16 8.09 17.48 16.81
C PHE A 16 7.15 16.30 17.05
N THR A 17 5.85 16.53 16.96
CA THR A 17 4.85 15.45 16.90
C THR A 17 5.02 14.70 15.59
N HIS A 18 5.89 13.69 15.62
CA HIS A 18 5.89 12.66 14.59
C HIS A 18 4.58 11.91 14.72
N GLY A 19 3.59 12.26 13.89
CA GLY A 19 2.36 11.50 13.74
C GLY A 19 2.70 10.09 13.27
N ILE A 20 2.90 9.19 14.22
CA ILE A 20 2.86 7.76 13.98
C ILE A 20 1.42 7.51 13.49
N ALA A 21 1.27 6.89 12.32
CA ALA A 21 -0.03 6.37 11.93
C ALA A 21 -0.27 5.14 12.82
N TRP A 22 -1.13 5.27 13.83
CA TRP A 22 -1.54 4.15 14.66
C TRP A 22 -2.65 3.41 13.91
N ALA A 23 -2.63 2.09 14.04
CA ALA A 23 -3.71 1.25 13.57
C ALA A 23 -4.90 1.44 14.52
N ASP A 24 -6.09 1.72 13.97
CA ASP A 24 -7.28 2.00 14.77
C ASP A 24 -8.29 0.84 14.66
N PRO A 25 -9.18 0.65 15.65
CA PRO A 25 -10.34 -0.21 15.45
C PRO A 25 -11.20 0.31 14.30
N LYS A 26 -12.06 -0.55 13.74
CA LYS A 26 -13.00 -0.15 12.69
C LYS A 26 -13.74 1.14 13.09
N PRO A 27 -13.77 2.18 12.23
CA PRO A 27 -14.43 3.44 12.57
C PRO A 27 -15.91 3.22 12.93
N ARG A 28 -16.34 3.80 14.05
CA ARG A 28 -17.72 3.65 14.52
C ARG A 28 -18.69 4.23 13.49
N GLY A 29 -19.73 3.48 13.15
CA GLY A 29 -20.73 3.88 12.16
C GLY A 29 -20.25 3.76 10.71
N ALA A 30 -19.09 3.14 10.46
CA ALA A 30 -18.61 2.91 9.10
C ALA A 30 -19.57 2.05 8.29
N LYS A 31 -19.72 2.39 7.01
CA LYS A 31 -20.55 1.68 6.03
C LYS A 31 -19.68 1.11 4.92
N ALA A 32 -20.25 0.22 4.10
CA ALA A 32 -19.59 -0.23 2.88
C ALA A 32 -19.21 0.97 2.00
N ALA A 33 -17.97 0.96 1.49
CA ALA A 33 -17.53 1.95 0.52
C ALA A 33 -18.21 1.73 -0.85
N ASP A 34 -18.24 2.76 -1.69
CA ASP A 34 -18.63 2.62 -3.10
C ASP A 34 -17.50 1.91 -3.88
N PRO A 35 -17.75 0.75 -4.51
CA PRO A 35 -16.75 0.03 -5.30
C PRO A 35 -16.09 0.89 -6.39
N ASN A 36 -16.84 1.77 -7.07
CA ASN A 36 -16.28 2.61 -8.13
C ASN A 36 -15.29 3.63 -7.57
N ARG A 37 -15.62 4.20 -6.41
CA ARG A 37 -14.70 5.11 -5.70
C ARG A 37 -13.43 4.38 -5.25
N VAL A 38 -13.54 3.12 -4.83
CA VAL A 38 -12.38 2.28 -4.49
C VAL A 38 -11.54 1.95 -5.73
N VAL A 39 -12.15 1.70 -6.89
CA VAL A 39 -11.39 1.53 -8.15
C VAL A 39 -10.53 2.76 -8.44
N GLU A 40 -11.09 3.96 -8.35
CA GLU A 40 -10.36 5.22 -8.62
C GLU A 40 -9.27 5.53 -7.59
N LEU A 41 -9.41 4.99 -6.37
CA LEU A 41 -8.33 5.05 -5.39
C LEU A 41 -7.10 4.28 -5.85
N TYR A 42 -7.23 3.16 -6.55
CA TYR A 42 -6.10 2.27 -6.87
C TYR A 42 -5.64 2.34 -8.32
N ARG A 43 -6.56 2.57 -9.26
CA ARG A 43 -6.32 2.52 -10.70
C ARG A 43 -5.12 3.38 -11.09
N GLY A 44 -4.15 2.75 -11.76
CA GLY A 44 -2.95 3.41 -12.26
C GLY A 44 -1.97 3.87 -11.17
N LYS A 45 -2.01 3.28 -9.97
CA LYS A 45 -1.12 3.63 -8.84
C LYS A 45 -0.32 2.42 -8.35
N THR A 46 0.81 2.70 -7.68
CA THR A 46 1.60 1.70 -6.97
C THR A 46 1.40 1.86 -5.47
N GLN A 47 1.04 0.76 -4.80
CA GLN A 47 1.13 0.64 -3.35
C GLN A 47 2.57 0.29 -2.95
N ILE A 48 3.21 1.17 -2.21
CA ILE A 48 4.58 1.06 -1.73
C ILE A 48 4.63 0.16 -0.50
N TRP A 49 5.52 -0.82 -0.54
CA TRP A 49 5.83 -1.70 0.57
C TRP A 49 7.16 -1.28 1.20
N LYS A 50 7.09 -0.51 2.28
CA LYS A 50 8.28 -0.06 3.03
C LYS A 50 9.14 -1.22 3.49
N VAL A 51 8.51 -2.30 3.96
CA VAL A 51 9.16 -3.51 4.49
C VAL A 51 10.20 -4.10 3.55
N CYS A 52 10.03 -3.92 2.23
CA CYS A 52 10.96 -4.48 1.27
C CYS A 52 11.43 -3.52 0.18
N GLY A 53 11.12 -2.22 0.28
CA GLY A 53 11.52 -1.20 -0.68
C GLY A 53 10.98 -1.46 -2.09
N GLY A 54 9.77 -2.00 -2.16
CA GLY A 54 9.11 -2.40 -3.40
C GLY A 54 7.65 -1.96 -3.42
N GLY A 55 6.84 -2.63 -4.20
CA GLY A 55 5.41 -2.35 -4.25
C GLY A 55 4.66 -3.12 -5.32
N LEU A 56 3.34 -2.98 -5.28
CA LEU A 56 2.39 -3.54 -6.22
C LEU A 56 1.75 -2.43 -7.04
N TYR A 57 1.86 -2.53 -8.37
CA TYR A 57 1.19 -1.64 -9.30
C TYR A 57 -0.17 -2.22 -9.70
N TYR A 58 -1.19 -1.38 -9.59
CA TYR A 58 -2.57 -1.64 -10.01
C TYR A 58 -2.78 -0.97 -11.39
N GLY A 59 -2.61 -1.74 -12.45
CA GLY A 59 -2.73 -1.29 -13.84
C GLY A 59 -4.13 -0.81 -14.19
N THR A 60 -4.24 0.10 -15.15
CA THR A 60 -5.52 0.69 -15.57
C THR A 60 -6.43 -0.30 -16.31
N ASP A 61 -5.88 -1.41 -16.76
CA ASP A 61 -6.50 -2.51 -17.51
C ASP A 61 -6.81 -3.73 -16.64
N GLY A 62 -6.69 -3.61 -15.31
CA GLY A 62 -6.89 -4.71 -14.38
C GLY A 62 -5.65 -5.61 -14.22
N GLN A 63 -4.53 -5.34 -14.90
CA GLN A 63 -3.29 -6.06 -14.65
C GLN A 63 -2.64 -5.61 -13.34
N ALA A 64 -2.02 -6.54 -12.64
CA ALA A 64 -1.27 -6.28 -11.43
C ALA A 64 0.17 -6.75 -11.59
N SER A 65 1.13 -5.94 -11.14
CA SER A 65 2.52 -6.38 -11.15
C SER A 65 3.34 -5.79 -10.01
N ALA A 66 4.14 -6.64 -9.37
CA ALA A 66 4.88 -6.31 -8.17
C ALA A 66 6.37 -6.61 -8.28
N TRP A 67 7.15 -5.89 -7.48
CA TRP A 67 8.57 -6.11 -7.31
C TRP A 67 8.99 -5.74 -5.89
N CYS A 68 10.02 -6.40 -5.38
CA CYS A 68 10.49 -6.25 -4.02
C CYS A 68 12.02 -6.15 -4.00
N ARG A 69 12.58 -5.10 -3.38
CA ARG A 69 14.05 -4.88 -3.36
C ARG A 69 14.78 -5.94 -2.56
N LYS A 70 14.20 -6.41 -1.44
CA LYS A 70 14.76 -7.53 -0.65
C LYS A 70 14.89 -8.82 -1.48
N HIS A 71 13.98 -9.04 -2.42
CA HIS A 71 14.01 -10.18 -3.35
C HIS A 71 14.22 -9.68 -4.78
N LYS A 72 15.33 -8.97 -5.03
CA LYS A 72 15.58 -8.22 -6.28
C LYS A 72 15.46 -9.03 -7.58
N HIS A 73 15.53 -10.35 -7.52
CA HIS A 73 15.53 -11.28 -8.65
C HIS A 73 14.13 -11.76 -9.06
N ILE A 74 13.12 -11.58 -8.21
CA ILE A 74 11.75 -12.05 -8.47
C ILE A 74 10.88 -10.93 -9.04
N VAL A 75 9.83 -11.28 -9.77
CA VAL A 75 8.78 -10.36 -10.22
C VAL A 75 7.43 -11.03 -10.08
N ALA A 76 6.40 -10.28 -9.68
CA ALA A 76 5.04 -10.80 -9.65
C ALA A 76 4.20 -10.21 -10.79
N LEU A 77 3.39 -11.05 -11.42
CA LEU A 77 2.44 -10.72 -12.48
C LEU A 77 1.08 -11.31 -12.15
N GLY A 78 0.01 -10.65 -12.58
CA GLY A 78 -1.34 -11.16 -12.37
C GLY A 78 -2.40 -10.09 -12.62
N THR A 79 -3.49 -10.15 -11.86
CA THR A 79 -4.63 -9.25 -12.02
C THR A 79 -5.09 -8.66 -10.70
N TRP A 80 -5.87 -7.59 -10.80
CA TRP A 80 -6.60 -7.01 -9.69
C TRP A 80 -7.99 -6.56 -10.12
N ARG A 81 -8.91 -6.52 -9.17
CA ARG A 81 -10.27 -6.00 -9.36
C ARG A 81 -10.82 -5.47 -8.04
N VAL A 82 -11.87 -4.66 -8.13
CA VAL A 82 -12.72 -4.34 -6.98
C VAL A 82 -14.00 -5.14 -7.10
N ASP A 83 -14.41 -5.82 -6.03
CA ASP A 83 -15.67 -6.56 -6.01
C ASP A 83 -16.86 -5.72 -5.51
N ARG A 84 -18.05 -6.33 -5.53
CA ARG A 84 -19.30 -5.67 -5.10
C ARG A 84 -19.31 -5.25 -3.62
N ASN A 85 -18.43 -5.82 -2.80
CA ASN A 85 -18.29 -5.48 -1.39
C ASN A 85 -17.21 -4.42 -1.17
N ALA A 86 -16.81 -3.73 -2.25
CA ALA A 86 -15.75 -2.72 -2.26
C ALA A 86 -14.38 -3.26 -1.81
N ARG A 87 -14.11 -4.55 -2.01
CA ARG A 87 -12.81 -5.13 -1.68
C ARG A 87 -11.87 -5.06 -2.87
N VAL A 88 -10.64 -4.57 -2.67
CA VAL A 88 -9.57 -4.67 -3.68
C VAL A 88 -8.97 -6.06 -3.61
N CYS A 89 -9.32 -6.91 -4.56
CA CYS A 89 -8.81 -8.26 -4.68
C CYS A 89 -7.70 -8.33 -5.72
N ARG A 90 -6.59 -8.98 -5.37
CA ARG A 90 -5.46 -9.24 -6.26
C ARG A 90 -5.18 -10.73 -6.32
N GLU A 91 -4.76 -11.19 -7.48
CA GLU A 91 -4.22 -12.53 -7.69
C GLU A 91 -2.93 -12.37 -8.47
N ILE A 92 -1.80 -12.69 -7.82
CA ILE A 92 -0.48 -12.53 -8.42
C ILE A 92 0.33 -13.82 -8.29
N THR A 93 1.14 -14.09 -9.30
CA THR A 93 2.12 -15.16 -9.32
C THR A 93 3.52 -14.56 -9.32
N TRP A 94 4.32 -14.94 -8.32
CA TRP A 94 5.74 -14.62 -8.25
C TRP A 94 6.52 -15.54 -9.16
N HIS A 95 7.43 -14.99 -9.95
CA HIS A 95 8.33 -15.72 -10.84
C HIS A 95 9.79 -15.42 -10.48
N TRP A 96 10.63 -16.44 -10.52
CA TRP A 96 12.06 -16.32 -10.29
C TRP A 96 12.86 -17.32 -11.14
N PRO A 97 14.12 -17.00 -11.50
CA PRO A 97 14.99 -17.93 -12.17
C PRO A 97 15.46 -19.04 -11.21
N GLU A 98 15.57 -20.25 -11.72
CA GLU A 98 16.07 -21.45 -11.03
C GLU A 98 16.95 -22.22 -12.01
N GLY A 99 18.25 -21.89 -12.02
CA GLY A 99 19.18 -22.33 -13.06
C GLY A 99 18.76 -21.82 -14.44
N GLU A 100 18.59 -22.75 -15.38
CA GLU A 100 18.09 -22.47 -16.74
C GLU A 100 16.56 -22.42 -16.83
N SER A 101 15.86 -22.76 -15.74
CA SER A 101 14.40 -22.80 -15.67
C SER A 101 13.81 -21.58 -14.94
N ILE A 102 12.50 -21.43 -15.05
CA ILE A 102 11.74 -20.42 -14.31
C ILE A 102 10.79 -21.15 -13.38
N ARG A 103 10.81 -20.76 -12.11
CA ARG A 103 9.88 -21.23 -11.11
C ARG A 103 8.85 -20.17 -10.80
N SER A 104 7.71 -20.61 -10.30
CA SER A 104 6.64 -19.71 -9.93
C SER A 104 5.85 -20.19 -8.72
N LYS A 105 5.21 -19.25 -8.03
CA LYS A 105 4.30 -19.50 -6.92
C LYS A 105 3.22 -18.43 -6.88
N SER A 106 1.96 -18.86 -6.86
CA SER A 106 0.82 -17.98 -6.66
C SER A 106 0.68 -17.60 -5.19
N ASP A 107 0.32 -16.33 -4.93
CA ASP A 107 -0.12 -15.86 -3.61
C ASP A 107 -1.59 -16.21 -3.33
N GLY A 108 -2.29 -16.81 -4.30
CA GLY A 108 -3.75 -16.94 -4.27
C GLY A 108 -4.45 -15.58 -4.40
N VAL A 109 -5.74 -15.56 -4.10
CA VAL A 109 -6.55 -14.34 -4.08
C VAL A 109 -6.44 -13.67 -2.72
N VAL A 110 -5.93 -12.44 -2.69
CA VAL A 110 -5.83 -11.61 -1.49
C VAL A 110 -6.75 -10.40 -1.66
N CYS A 111 -7.70 -10.22 -0.73
CA CYS A 111 -8.69 -9.14 -0.78
C CYS A 111 -8.53 -8.19 0.40
N ILE A 112 -8.54 -6.90 0.09
CA ILE A 112 -8.38 -5.79 1.01
C ILE A 112 -9.76 -5.19 1.21
N GLU A 113 -10.20 -5.04 2.46
CA GLU A 113 -11.52 -4.45 2.73
C GLU A 113 -11.46 -2.94 2.76
N HIS A 114 -12.55 -2.29 2.34
CA HIS A 114 -12.71 -0.84 2.38
C HIS A 114 -14.07 -0.45 2.97
N VAL A 115 -14.05 0.54 3.86
CA VAL A 115 -15.25 1.15 4.43
C VAL A 115 -15.16 2.66 4.39
N VAL A 116 -16.30 3.31 4.48
CA VAL A 116 -16.40 4.77 4.59
C VAL A 116 -16.89 5.13 5.99
N ALA A 117 -16.14 5.99 6.68
CA ALA A 117 -16.53 6.53 7.98
C ALA A 117 -17.59 7.65 7.82
N PRO A 118 -18.29 8.05 8.90
CA PRO A 118 -19.31 9.10 8.83
C PRO A 118 -18.83 10.45 8.27
N ASP A 119 -17.55 10.76 8.41
CA ASP A 119 -16.91 11.97 7.87
C ASP A 119 -16.55 11.86 6.36
N GLY A 120 -16.86 10.73 5.73
CA GLY A 120 -16.58 10.45 4.32
C GLY A 120 -15.16 9.96 4.04
N SER A 121 -14.31 9.79 5.05
CA SER A 121 -12.98 9.21 4.90
C SER A 121 -13.06 7.72 4.59
N ILE A 122 -12.19 7.25 3.69
CA ILE A 122 -12.09 5.82 3.35
C ILE A 122 -11.02 5.18 4.22
N TRP A 123 -11.35 4.03 4.78
CA TRP A 123 -10.48 3.21 5.60
C TRP A 123 -10.32 1.83 4.98
N ARG A 124 -9.18 1.20 5.21
CA ARG A 124 -8.93 -0.16 4.74
C ARG A 124 -8.46 -1.11 5.85
N SER A 125 -8.68 -2.40 5.65
CA SER A 125 -8.14 -3.46 6.49
C SER A 125 -7.58 -4.58 5.61
N TRP A 126 -6.46 -5.18 6.02
CA TRP A 126 -5.89 -6.34 5.34
C TRP A 126 -6.62 -7.62 5.76
N PRO A 127 -6.58 -8.69 4.94
CA PRO A 127 -7.19 -9.96 5.33
C PRO A 127 -6.61 -10.43 6.67
N ASP A 128 -7.49 -10.96 7.51
CA ASP A 128 -7.19 -11.51 8.84
C ASP A 128 -6.65 -10.48 9.86
N GLU A 129 -6.67 -9.18 9.55
CA GLU A 129 -6.35 -8.11 10.49
C GLU A 129 -7.64 -7.52 11.12
N SER A 130 -7.57 -7.18 12.41
CA SER A 130 -8.62 -6.41 13.08
C SER A 130 -8.45 -4.90 12.93
N GLU A 131 -7.27 -4.48 12.46
CA GLU A 131 -6.83 -3.10 12.37
C GLU A 131 -7.35 -2.42 11.10
N TRP A 132 -7.66 -1.13 11.23
CA TRP A 132 -8.12 -0.27 10.16
C TRP A 132 -7.18 0.92 9.99
N TRP A 133 -6.91 1.23 8.73
CA TRP A 133 -5.96 2.26 8.34
C TRP A 133 -6.66 3.29 7.46
N SER A 134 -6.64 4.55 7.88
CA SER A 134 -7.19 5.63 7.08
C SER A 134 -6.41 5.75 5.77
N MET A 135 -7.14 5.90 4.66
CA MET A 135 -6.56 6.17 3.35
C MET A 135 -6.36 7.68 3.11
N SER A 136 -6.92 8.53 3.98
CA SER A 136 -6.68 9.98 3.94
C SER A 136 -5.21 10.27 4.17
N GLY A 137 -4.54 10.85 3.19
CA GLY A 137 -3.11 11.14 3.27
C GLY A 137 -2.19 9.92 3.14
N ASP A 138 -2.68 8.79 2.63
CA ASP A 138 -1.87 7.59 2.40
C ASP A 138 -0.73 7.86 1.39
N ARG A 139 0.47 8.13 1.93
CA ARG A 139 1.70 8.32 1.15
C ARG A 139 2.21 7.02 0.52
N GLY A 140 1.61 5.89 0.87
CA GLY A 140 1.91 4.58 0.32
C GLY A 140 1.29 4.34 -1.06
N LEU A 141 0.31 5.13 -1.51
CA LEU A 141 -0.34 4.90 -2.80
C LEU A 141 0.00 6.02 -3.81
N LEU A 142 0.96 5.73 -4.69
CA LEU A 142 1.56 6.73 -5.58
C LEU A 142 1.15 6.55 -7.04
N LYS A 143 0.85 7.65 -7.74
CA LYS A 143 0.53 7.63 -9.19
C LYS A 143 1.61 6.98 -10.04
N GLY A 144 1.22 6.18 -11.03
CA GLY A 144 2.10 5.52 -11.99
C GLY A 144 2.79 4.27 -11.46
N ASP A 145 3.39 3.50 -12.36
CA ASP A 145 4.17 2.32 -12.02
C ASP A 145 5.57 2.71 -11.53
N ARG A 146 5.75 2.77 -10.21
CA ARG A 146 6.99 3.22 -9.57
C ARG A 146 8.17 2.27 -9.75
N PHE A 147 7.92 1.01 -10.12
CA PHE A 147 8.96 -0.01 -10.28
C PHE A 147 8.99 -0.61 -11.69
N LYS A 148 8.48 0.12 -12.68
CA LYS A 148 8.35 -0.33 -14.08
C LYS A 148 9.66 -0.86 -14.65
N ALA A 149 10.77 -0.12 -14.47
CA ALA A 149 12.06 -0.49 -15.03
C ALA A 149 12.61 -1.79 -14.39
N GLN A 150 12.47 -1.93 -13.07
CA GLN A 150 12.88 -3.11 -12.32
C GLN A 150 12.09 -4.32 -12.79
N LYS A 151 10.76 -4.20 -12.85
CA LYS A 151 9.85 -5.25 -13.31
C LYS A 151 10.14 -5.68 -14.75
N LYS A 152 10.21 -4.73 -15.70
CA LYS A 152 10.52 -5.01 -17.11
C LYS A 152 11.84 -5.73 -17.28
N ARG A 153 12.90 -5.31 -16.58
CA ARG A 153 14.20 -5.95 -16.65
C ARG A 153 14.16 -7.39 -16.14
N ARG A 154 13.39 -7.69 -15.10
CA ARG A 154 13.26 -9.06 -14.56
C ARG A 154 12.39 -9.94 -15.45
N ALA A 155 11.24 -9.45 -15.87
CA ALA A 155 10.37 -10.16 -16.80
C ALA A 155 11.13 -10.53 -18.10
N ARG A 156 11.86 -9.57 -18.70
CA ARG A 156 12.67 -9.83 -19.90
C ARG A 156 13.71 -10.93 -19.71
N LYS A 157 14.41 -10.97 -18.57
CA LYS A 157 15.38 -12.02 -18.26
C LYS A 157 14.75 -13.41 -18.15
N MET A 158 13.46 -13.48 -17.87
CA MET A 158 12.68 -14.70 -17.77
C MET A 158 11.77 -14.91 -18.99
N GLY A 159 11.92 -14.15 -20.07
CA GLY A 159 11.03 -14.27 -21.24
C GLY A 159 9.55 -13.94 -20.98
N LEU A 160 9.23 -13.31 -19.85
CA LEU A 160 7.87 -12.94 -19.47
C LEU A 160 7.46 -11.60 -20.10
N LYS A 161 6.16 -11.44 -20.38
CA LYS A 161 5.58 -10.19 -20.91
C LYS A 161 4.99 -9.35 -19.78
N LEU A 162 5.10 -8.02 -19.92
CA LEU A 162 4.67 -6.97 -18.99
C LEU A 162 4.13 -5.77 -19.76
#